data_AF-A0A6A6DC27-F1
#
_entry.id   AF-A0A6A6DC27-F1
#
_cell.length_a   1.000
_cell.length_b   1.000
_cell.length_c   1.000
_cell.angle_alpha   90.00
_cell.angle_beta   90.00
_cell.angle_gamma   90.00
#
_symmetry.space_group_name_H-M   'P 1'
#
loop_
_entity.id
_entity.type
_entity.pdbx_description
1 polymer ?
#
loop_
_entity_poly.entity_id
_entity_poly.type
_entity_poly.pdbx_seq_one_letter_code
_entity_poly.pdbx_strand_id
1 'polypeptide(L)'
;MRLLRLEDDGQFSLVEFIGDNIPRYAILSHTWGADNEELTLKDLAEGTGKSKAGYKKIRFCGTQAANDGLKFSWVDTCCIDKSSSMELSEAINSMFRWYHNATKCYVYLSDVDLLTNNHDLRFV
;
A
#
# COMPACT_ATOMS: atom_id res chain seq x y z
N MET A 1 -7.40 2.44 -11.77
CA MET A 1 -6.45 2.19 -10.66
C MET A 1 -6.93 2.95 -9.44
N ARG A 2 -6.94 2.34 -8.26
CA ARG A 2 -7.23 3.06 -7.00
C ARG A 2 -5.93 3.36 -6.26
N LEU A 3 -5.86 4.52 -5.62
CA LEU A 3 -4.76 4.93 -4.76
C LEU A 3 -5.30 5.30 -3.38
N LEU A 4 -4.49 5.04 -2.35
CA LEU A 4 -4.71 5.53 -0.99
C LEU A 4 -4.25 6.97 -0.88
N ARG A 5 -5.05 7.81 -0.25
CA ARG A 5 -4.65 9.12 0.25
C ARG A 5 -4.65 9.10 1.77
N LEU A 6 -3.54 9.50 2.38
CA LEU A 6 -3.47 9.77 3.82
C LEU A 6 -4.04 11.16 4.07
N GLU A 7 -5.11 11.23 4.85
CA GLU A 7 -5.78 12.47 5.22
C GLU A 7 -5.16 13.10 6.47
N ASP A 8 -5.45 14.39 6.70
CA ASP A 8 -4.90 15.17 7.82
C ASP A 8 -5.30 14.62 9.20
N ASP A 9 -6.44 13.91 9.29
CA ASP A 9 -6.91 13.23 10.50
C ASP A 9 -6.23 11.85 10.72
N GLY A 10 -5.30 11.48 9.84
CA GLY A 10 -4.57 10.22 9.87
C GLY A 10 -5.34 9.04 9.30
N GLN A 11 -6.51 9.26 8.71
CA GLN A 11 -7.29 8.22 8.05
C GLN A 11 -6.86 8.03 6.60
N PHE A 12 -7.31 6.93 6.00
CA PHE A 12 -7.11 6.67 4.59
C PHE A 12 -8.42 6.77 3.83
N SER A 13 -8.37 7.42 2.67
CA SER A 13 -9.42 7.35 1.67
C SER A 13 -8.89 6.69 0.40
N LEU A 14 -9.81 6.09 -0.36
CA LEU A 14 -9.51 5.51 -1.67
C LEU A 14 -9.96 6.48 -2.75
N VAL A 15 -9.07 6.76 -3.69
CA VAL A 15 -9.34 7.62 -4.85
C VAL A 15 -9.13 6.81 -6.11
N GLU A 16 -10.15 6.76 -6.96
CA GLU A 16 -10.09 6.08 -8.24
C GLU A 16 -9.59 7.00 -9.35
N PHE A 17 -8.68 6.48 -10.17
CA PHE A 17 -8.14 7.14 -11.35
C PHE A 17 -8.34 6.24 -12.58
N ILE A 18 -8.85 6.84 -13.66
CA ILE A 18 -9.17 6.15 -14.91
C ILE A 18 -8.24 6.68 -16.02
N GLY A 19 -7.73 5.78 -16.85
CA GLY A 19 -6.82 6.11 -17.95
C GLY A 19 -5.41 6.44 -17.49
N ASP A 20 -4.73 7.31 -18.24
CA ASP A 20 -3.30 7.60 -18.05
C ASP A 20 -3.02 8.78 -17.10
N ASN A 21 -4.05 9.48 -16.63
CA ASN A 21 -3.92 10.62 -15.71
C ASN A 21 -3.72 10.17 -14.25
N ILE A 22 -2.72 9.30 -14.02
CA ILE A 22 -2.36 8.80 -12.70
C ILE A 22 -1.38 9.80 -12.04
N PRO A 23 -1.69 10.36 -10.86
CA PRO A 23 -0.78 11.28 -10.17
C PRO A 23 0.48 10.54 -9.70
N ARG A 24 1.52 11.26 -9.29
CA ARG A 24 2.69 10.66 -8.62
C ARG A 24 2.25 9.95 -7.34
N TYR A 25 2.75 8.74 -7.14
CA TYR A 25 2.41 7.88 -6.01
C TYR A 25 3.63 7.08 -5.54
N ALA A 26 3.59 6.67 -4.27
CA ALA A 26 4.44 5.61 -3.74
C ALA A 26 3.76 4.25 -3.94
N ILE A 27 4.53 3.17 -4.00
CA ILE A 27 4.02 1.81 -4.01
C ILE A 27 4.61 1.02 -2.84
N LEU A 28 3.80 0.15 -2.24
CA LEU A 28 4.26 -0.76 -1.20
C LEU A 28 4.55 -2.14 -1.80
N SER A 29 5.77 -2.62 -1.60
CA SER A 29 6.09 -4.03 -1.65
C SER A 29 6.11 -4.58 -0.23
N HIS A 30 5.47 -5.70 0.02
CA HIS A 30 5.41 -6.26 1.36
C HIS A 30 5.28 -7.78 1.36
N THR A 31 5.61 -8.40 2.49
CA THR A 31 5.23 -9.78 2.76
C THR A 31 3.80 -9.87 3.25
N TRP A 32 3.13 -10.97 2.92
CA TRP A 32 1.75 -11.23 3.31
C TRP A 32 1.70 -11.90 4.68
N GLY A 33 0.78 -11.46 5.53
CA GLY A 33 0.40 -12.13 6.76
C GLY A 33 -0.74 -13.13 6.52
N ALA A 34 -1.42 -13.51 7.61
CA ALA A 34 -2.66 -14.28 7.50
C ALA A 34 -3.76 -13.45 6.83
N ASP A 35 -4.61 -14.08 6.03
CA ASP A 35 -5.65 -13.40 5.24
C ASP A 35 -6.58 -12.51 6.08
N ASN A 36 -6.91 -12.93 7.30
CA ASN A 36 -7.76 -12.16 8.22
C ASN A 36 -7.04 -10.94 8.83
N GLU A 37 -5.71 -10.91 8.78
CA GLU A 37 -4.85 -9.83 9.26
C GLU A 37 -4.46 -8.84 8.17
N GLU A 38 -4.71 -9.15 6.89
CA GLU A 38 -4.53 -8.19 5.81
C GLU A 38 -5.69 -7.20 5.75
N LEU A 39 -5.34 -5.96 5.43
CA LEU A 39 -6.32 -4.91 5.21
C LEU A 39 -6.86 -5.02 3.79
N THR A 40 -8.16 -5.23 3.64
CA THR A 40 -8.82 -5.37 2.34
C THR A 40 -9.45 -4.06 1.88
N LEU A 41 -9.83 -4.01 0.60
CA LEU A 41 -10.63 -2.92 0.03
C LEU A 41 -11.93 -2.70 0.84
N LYS A 42 -12.60 -3.79 1.22
CA LYS A 42 -13.83 -3.76 2.00
C LYS A 42 -13.61 -3.16 3.39
N ASP A 43 -12.54 -3.57 4.08
CA ASP A 43 -12.23 -3.05 5.41
C ASP A 43 -11.99 -1.54 5.41
N LEU A 44 -11.38 -1.01 4.34
CA LEU A 44 -11.19 0.44 4.16
C LEU A 44 -12.52 1.15 3.88
N ALA A 45 -13.35 0.59 3.00
CA ALA A 45 -14.65 1.18 2.67
C ALA A 45 -15.60 1.21 3.89
N GLU A 46 -15.53 0.21 4.77
CA GLU A 46 -16.36 0.10 5.97
C GLU A 46 -15.71 0.72 7.22
N GLY A 47 -14.42 1.07 7.16
CA GLY A 47 -13.66 1.61 8.30
C GLY A 47 -13.39 0.60 9.42
N THR A 48 -13.45 -0.70 9.14
CA THR A 48 -13.42 -1.80 10.13
C THR A 48 -12.04 -2.41 10.35
N GLY A 49 -11.03 -2.03 9.55
CA GLY A 49 -9.72 -2.71 9.51
C GLY A 49 -8.59 -2.15 10.37
N LYS A 50 -8.82 -1.13 11.19
CA LYS A 50 -7.75 -0.44 11.96
C LYS A 50 -6.96 -1.33 12.90
N SER A 51 -7.58 -2.39 13.42
CA SER A 51 -6.95 -3.33 14.35
C SER A 51 -6.08 -4.38 13.66
N LYS A 52 -6.21 -4.55 12.34
CA LYS A 52 -5.50 -5.59 11.58
C LYS A 52 -4.02 -5.28 11.43
N ALA A 53 -3.16 -6.29 11.41
CA ALA A 53 -1.73 -6.10 11.19
C ALA A 53 -1.42 -5.36 9.88
N GLY A 54 -2.18 -5.63 8.81
CA GLY A 54 -2.07 -4.96 7.51
C GLY A 54 -2.27 -3.44 7.58
N TYR A 55 -3.01 -2.93 8.57
CA TYR A 55 -3.18 -1.48 8.75
C TYR A 55 -1.84 -0.79 9.05
N LYS A 56 -0.93 -1.46 9.79
CA LYS A 56 0.41 -0.94 10.07
C LYS A 56 1.23 -0.78 8.80
N LYS A 57 1.09 -1.71 7.85
CA LYS A 57 1.80 -1.69 6.57
C LYS A 57 1.40 -0.48 5.73
N ILE A 58 0.09 -0.21 5.63
CA ILE A 58 -0.40 0.96 4.88
C ILE A 58 -0.07 2.28 5.59
N ARG A 59 -0.11 2.30 6.93
CA ARG A 59 0.31 3.47 7.73
C ARG A 59 1.78 3.80 7.52
N PHE A 60 2.64 2.79 7.50
CA PHE A 60 4.06 2.95 7.18
C PHE A 60 4.24 3.56 5.78
N CYS A 61 3.63 2.95 4.76
CA CYS A 61 3.75 3.43 3.37
C CYS A 61 3.22 4.87 3.21
N GLY A 62 2.03 5.16 3.74
CA GLY A 62 1.42 6.49 3.67
C GLY A 62 2.24 7.56 4.39
N THR A 63 2.82 7.23 5.56
CA THR A 63 3.66 8.16 6.31
C THR A 63 4.97 8.45 5.56
N GLN A 64 5.62 7.42 5.02
CA GLN A 64 6.86 7.61 4.26
C GLN A 64 6.61 8.35 2.95
N ALA A 65 5.52 8.04 2.26
CA ALA A 65 5.07 8.77 1.07
C ALA A 65 4.87 10.26 1.39
N ALA A 66 4.16 10.59 2.48
CA ALA A 66 3.92 11.96 2.89
C ALA A 66 5.23 12.71 3.20
N ASN A 67 6.18 12.06 3.90
CA ASN A 67 7.50 12.62 4.17
C ASN A 67 8.29 12.93 2.88
N ASP A 68 8.10 12.12 1.84
CA ASP A 68 8.72 12.30 0.53
C ASP A 68 7.90 13.23 -0.40
N GLY A 69 6.85 13.89 0.11
CA GLY A 69 6.01 14.82 -0.63
C GLY A 69 5.02 14.16 -1.60
N LEU A 70 4.74 12.87 -1.41
CA LEU A 70 3.77 12.11 -2.20
C LEU A 70 2.44 12.01 -1.45
N LYS A 71 1.37 12.47 -2.10
CA LYS A 71 0.01 12.44 -1.55
C LYS A 71 -0.66 11.08 -1.63
N PHE A 72 -0.18 10.23 -2.53
CA PHE A 72 -0.83 8.97 -2.88
C PHE A 72 0.11 7.79 -2.68
N SER A 73 -0.46 6.67 -2.26
CA SER A 73 0.23 5.39 -2.20
C SER A 73 -0.63 4.28 -2.80
N TRP A 74 0.00 3.22 -3.29
CA TRP A 74 -0.67 2.03 -3.78
C TRP A 74 -0.26 0.81 -2.96
N VAL A 75 -1.25 0.01 -2.58
CA VAL A 75 -1.09 -1.26 -1.84
C VAL A 75 -2.09 -2.26 -2.41
N ASP A 76 -1.61 -3.39 -2.91
CA ASP A 76 -2.42 -4.38 -3.62
C ASP A 76 -3.55 -5.00 -2.78
N THR A 77 -3.33 -5.22 -1.48
CA THR A 77 -4.34 -5.78 -0.56
C THR A 77 -5.64 -4.96 -0.53
N CYS A 78 -5.53 -3.63 -0.61
CA CYS A 78 -6.66 -2.74 -0.39
C CYS A 78 -6.96 -1.77 -1.54
N CYS A 79 -6.10 -1.72 -2.56
CA CYS A 79 -6.33 -0.94 -3.79
C CYS A 79 -6.95 -1.77 -4.91
N ILE A 80 -6.93 -3.11 -4.82
CA ILE A 80 -7.54 -4.03 -5.79
C ILE A 80 -8.79 -4.65 -5.18
N ASP A 81 -9.88 -4.71 -5.93
CA ASP A 81 -11.04 -5.52 -5.57
C ASP A 81 -10.75 -6.98 -5.94
N LYS A 82 -10.27 -7.73 -4.94
CA LYS A 82 -9.98 -9.15 -5.11
C LYS A 82 -11.23 -10.02 -5.25
N SER A 83 -12.42 -9.49 -4.96
CA SER A 83 -13.68 -10.22 -5.16
C SER A 83 -14.14 -10.20 -6.62
N SER A 84 -13.64 -9.24 -7.41
CA SER A 84 -13.86 -9.14 -8.85
C SER A 84 -12.73 -9.86 -9.59
N SER A 85 -13.03 -11.03 -10.17
CA SER A 85 -12.06 -11.79 -10.96
C SER A 85 -11.55 -11.04 -12.19
N MET A 86 -12.41 -10.20 -12.78
CA MET A 86 -12.08 -9.31 -13.90
C MET A 86 -11.04 -8.28 -13.47
N GLU A 87 -11.30 -7.56 -12.38
CA GLU A 87 -10.37 -6.55 -11.89
C GLU A 87 -9.06 -7.17 -11.40
N LEU A 88 -9.12 -8.30 -10.69
CA LEU A 88 -7.93 -9.00 -10.24
C LEU A 88 -7.04 -9.40 -11.42
N SER A 89 -7.63 -9.88 -12.51
CA SER A 89 -6.89 -10.25 -13.72
C SER A 89 -6.27 -9.02 -14.40
N GLU A 90 -7.01 -7.92 -14.52
CA GLU A 90 -6.51 -6.66 -15.05
C GLU A 90 -5.36 -6.10 -14.20
N ALA A 91 -5.49 -6.20 -12.87
CA ALA A 91 -4.49 -5.75 -11.93
C ALA A 91 -3.20 -6.56 -12.06
N ILE A 92 -3.27 -7.89 -12.11
CA ILE A 92 -2.10 -8.76 -12.30
C ILE A 92 -1.35 -8.38 -13.60
N ASN A 93 -2.08 -8.19 -14.70
CA ASN A 93 -1.49 -7.79 -15.98
C ASN A 93 -0.89 -6.36 -15.96
N SER A 94 -1.31 -5.52 -15.01
CA SER A 94 -0.89 -4.13 -14.90
C SER A 94 0.17 -3.89 -13.81
N MET A 95 0.35 -4.82 -12.86
CA MET A 95 1.21 -4.63 -11.69
C MET A 95 2.63 -4.23 -12.06
N PHE A 96 3.26 -4.89 -13.03
CA PHE A 96 4.60 -4.52 -13.49
C PHE A 96 4.68 -3.04 -13.89
N ARG A 97 3.69 -2.54 -14.63
CA ARG A 97 3.62 -1.13 -15.04
C ARG A 97 3.41 -0.22 -13.85
N TRP A 98 2.58 -0.61 -12.88
CA TRP A 98 2.36 0.18 -11.67
C TRP A 98 3.61 0.28 -10.80
N TYR A 99 4.35 -0.82 -10.62
CA TYR A 99 5.65 -0.80 -9.95
C TYR A 99 6.67 0.06 -10.71
N HIS A 100 6.73 -0.05 -12.03
CA HIS A 100 7.64 0.75 -12.86
C HIS A 100 7.35 2.26 -12.79
N ASN A 101 6.06 2.64 -12.77
CA ASN A 101 5.64 4.05 -12.78
C ASN A 101 5.58 4.69 -11.39
N ALA A 102 5.72 3.91 -10.32
CA ALA A 102 5.74 4.45 -8.97
C ALA A 102 6.94 5.39 -8.77
N THR A 103 6.72 6.51 -8.11
CA THR A 103 7.82 7.47 -7.82
C THR A 103 8.78 6.90 -6.77
N LYS A 104 8.25 6.12 -5.82
CA LYS A 104 8.97 5.46 -4.75
C LYS A 104 8.39 4.07 -4.52
N CYS A 105 9.23 3.10 -4.22
CA CYS A 105 8.82 1.79 -3.75
C CYS A 105 9.35 1.61 -2.34
N TYR A 106 8.45 1.48 -1.36
CA TYR A 106 8.82 1.14 0.01
C TYR A 106 8.62 -0.34 0.23
N VAL A 107 9.53 -0.96 1.00
CA VAL A 107 9.50 -2.39 1.27
C VAL A 107 9.21 -2.61 2.76
N TYR A 108 8.19 -3.42 3.07
CA TYR A 108 7.84 -3.81 4.43
C TYR A 108 7.95 -5.33 4.59
N LEU A 109 9.00 -5.78 5.28
CA LEU A 109 9.27 -7.20 5.54
C LEU A 109 8.91 -7.52 6.99
N SER A 110 7.72 -8.08 7.23
CA SER A 110 7.26 -8.39 8.61
C SER A 110 7.92 -9.60 9.25
N ASP A 111 8.52 -10.44 8.42
CA ASP A 111 9.12 -11.74 8.70
C ASP A 111 10.66 -11.67 8.81
N VAL A 112 11.22 -10.47 8.71
CA VAL A 112 12.66 -10.23 8.89
C VAL A 112 12.89 -9.55 10.22
N ASP A 113 13.40 -10.32 11.18
CA ASP A 113 13.96 -9.75 12.39
C ASP A 113 15.25 -9.02 12.03
N LEU A 114 15.33 -7.73 12.35
CA LEU A 114 16.60 -7.04 12.36
C LEU A 114 17.43 -7.70 13.47
N LEU A 115 18.43 -8.50 13.08
CA LEU A 115 19.47 -8.93 14.00
C LEU A 115 20.11 -7.66 14.56
N THR A 116 19.70 -7.23 15.74
CA THR A 116 20.26 -6.08 16.44
C THR A 116 21.62 -6.44 17.04
N ASN A 117 22.54 -6.92 16.21
CA ASN A 117 23.96 -6.90 16.49
C ASN A 117 24.56 -5.64 15.85
N ASN A 118 24.42 -4.53 16.57
CA ASN A 118 25.37 -3.43 16.67
C ASN A 118 26.35 -3.25 15.48
N HIS A 119 25.90 -2.66 14.37
CA HIS A 119 26.55 -1.59 13.60
C HIS A 119 25.87 -1.44 12.23
N ASP A 120 25.38 -0.23 11.95
CA ASP A 120 25.00 0.29 10.63
C ASP A 120 24.08 -0.57 9.74
N LEU A 121 22.77 -0.44 9.95
CA LEU A 121 21.81 -0.54 8.85
C LEU A 121 20.77 0.57 8.97
N ARG A 122 21.07 1.71 8.34
CA ARG A 122 20.04 2.69 7.96
C ARG A 122 19.50 2.28 6.60
N PHE A 123 18.34 1.63 6.58
CA PHE A 123 17.53 1.58 5.37
C PHE A 123 16.80 2.92 5.27
N VAL A 124 17.19 3.72 4.27
CA VAL A 124 16.47 4.90 3.78
C VAL A 124 15.87 4.55 2.42
#